data_AF-X0VH82-F1
#
_entry.id   AF-X0VH82-F1
#
_cell.length_a   1.000
_cell.length_b   1.000
_cell.length_c   1.000
_cell.angle_alpha   90.00
_cell.angle_beta   90.00
_cell.angle_gamma   90.00
#
_symmetry.space_group_name_H-M   'P 1'
#
loop_
_entity.id
_entity.type
_entity.pdbx_description
1 polymer ?
#
loop_
_entity_poly.entity_id
_entity_poly.type
_entity_poly.pdbx_seq_one_letter_code
_entity_poly.pdbx_strand_id
1 'polypeptide(L)'
;SPQQAGVPFNVRVEARDTWDNVLDSGVNAYAENEATLVDNGPDGLVVTSPVTLDFGGTAGIWEGTVTISGVNTGVNQVTLRAEDTVGPTTVGLGDSNAFTVDSGPLDHFVYTTNPGATETAGGAIAVFIEARDSNDNLVDTYVGPAVISDTTGTISEGSAGGGVTSIVFIGGEYDGTGGTLYITEADTGISITVSDGGYTGASSTFTVQPGVANHFTVVTSISSPQQAGVPFNVRVEARDTWDNVLDSGVNAYAENEATLVDNGPD
;
A
#
# COMPACT_ATOMS: atom_id res chain seq x y z
N SER A 1 15.99 -10.27 -20.88
CA SER A 1 15.38 -9.19 -20.07
C SER A 1 14.24 -9.81 -19.31
N PRO A 2 14.02 -9.46 -18.05
CA PRO A 2 12.75 -9.76 -17.39
C PRO A 2 11.58 -9.26 -18.25
N GLN A 3 10.47 -9.99 -18.22
CA GLN A 3 9.19 -9.47 -18.73
C GLN A 3 8.60 -8.53 -17.69
N GLN A 4 7.68 -7.66 -18.09
CA GLN A 4 7.00 -6.77 -17.15
C GLN A 4 5.56 -7.24 -16.97
N ALA A 5 5.08 -7.28 -15.73
CA ALA A 5 3.71 -7.62 -15.41
C ALA A 5 2.73 -6.72 -16.18
N GLY A 6 1.69 -7.32 -16.75
CA GLY A 6 0.67 -6.64 -17.55
C GLY A 6 1.11 -6.24 -18.96
N VAL A 7 2.39 -6.36 -19.32
CA VAL A 7 2.91 -6.02 -20.66
C VAL A 7 2.97 -7.27 -21.54
N PRO A 8 2.30 -7.28 -22.71
CA PRO A 8 2.35 -8.42 -23.61
C PRO A 8 3.75 -8.62 -24.22
N PHE A 9 4.22 -9.87 -24.30
CA PHE A 9 5.49 -10.24 -24.93
C PHE A 9 5.31 -11.38 -25.95
N ASN A 10 6.14 -11.37 -26.99
CA ASN A 10 6.01 -12.35 -28.08
C ASN A 10 6.48 -13.73 -27.65
N VAL A 11 5.68 -14.75 -27.96
CA VAL A 11 5.98 -16.17 -27.77
C VAL A 11 5.71 -16.91 -29.07
N ARG A 12 6.55 -17.91 -29.35
CA ARG A 12 6.37 -18.86 -30.45
C ARG A 12 6.31 -20.27 -29.88
N VAL A 13 5.29 -21.02 -30.26
CA VAL A 13 5.10 -22.43 -29.92
C VAL A 13 5.09 -23.23 -31.23
N GLU A 14 5.80 -24.36 -31.24
CA GLU A 14 5.85 -25.25 -32.40
C GLU A 14 5.41 -26.64 -32.00
N ALA A 15 4.41 -27.19 -32.70
CA ALA A 15 4.04 -28.59 -32.57
C ALA A 15 5.05 -29.42 -33.38
N ARG A 16 5.73 -30.35 -32.71
CA ARG A 16 6.85 -31.11 -33.29
C ARG A 16 6.61 -32.61 -33.16
N ASP A 17 7.12 -33.38 -34.12
CA ASP A 17 7.11 -34.84 -34.07
C ASP A 17 8.22 -35.40 -33.17
N THR A 18 8.29 -36.73 -33.03
CA THR A 18 9.32 -37.42 -32.23
C THR A 18 10.74 -37.28 -32.76
N TRP A 19 10.91 -36.73 -33.97
CA TRP A 19 12.20 -36.47 -34.61
C TRP A 19 12.52 -34.97 -34.70
N ASP A 20 11.79 -34.14 -33.97
CA ASP A 20 12.00 -32.69 -33.89
C ASP A 20 11.71 -31.95 -35.22
N ASN A 21 10.79 -32.47 -36.04
CA ASN A 21 10.27 -31.75 -37.20
C ASN A 21 8.99 -31.00 -36.84
N VAL A 22 8.84 -29.77 -37.33
CA VAL A 22 7.61 -28.99 -37.16
C VAL A 22 6.48 -29.62 -37.99
N LEU A 23 5.32 -29.81 -37.37
CA LEU A 23 4.11 -30.36 -37.98
C LEU A 23 3.35 -29.29 -38.80
N ASP A 24 4.03 -28.64 -39.74
CA ASP A 24 3.55 -27.46 -40.47
C ASP A 24 2.81 -27.77 -41.79
N SER A 25 2.85 -29.02 -42.25
CA SER A 25 2.38 -29.38 -43.58
C SER A 25 2.06 -30.87 -43.73
N GLY A 26 1.31 -31.20 -44.77
CA GLY A 26 0.95 -32.59 -45.10
C GLY A 26 -0.18 -33.16 -44.23
N VAL A 27 -0.35 -34.49 -44.28
CA VAL A 27 -1.43 -35.20 -43.60
C VAL A 27 -1.32 -35.19 -42.07
N ASN A 28 -0.15 -34.82 -41.54
CA ASN A 28 0.15 -34.76 -40.12
C ASN A 28 0.25 -33.31 -39.62
N ALA A 29 -0.17 -32.33 -40.41
CA ALA A 29 -0.13 -30.92 -40.01
C ALA A 29 -1.01 -30.67 -38.78
N TYR A 30 -0.48 -29.97 -37.77
CA TYR A 30 -1.21 -29.66 -36.54
C TYR A 30 -1.92 -28.31 -36.68
N ALA A 31 -3.25 -28.29 -36.75
CA ALA A 31 -4.04 -27.06 -36.99
C ALA A 31 -5.20 -26.89 -36.00
N GLU A 32 -5.03 -27.41 -34.79
CA GLU A 32 -6.05 -27.38 -33.74
C GLU A 32 -6.04 -26.04 -32.99
N ASN A 33 -7.12 -25.75 -32.28
CA ASN A 33 -7.30 -24.51 -31.51
C ASN A 33 -7.65 -24.77 -30.04
N GLU A 34 -7.36 -25.98 -29.56
CA GLU A 34 -7.69 -26.47 -28.22
C GLU A 34 -6.46 -26.57 -27.30
N ALA A 35 -5.25 -26.40 -27.86
CA ALA A 35 -4.03 -26.30 -27.07
C ALA A 35 -4.11 -25.13 -26.08
N THR A 36 -3.60 -25.34 -24.87
CA THR A 36 -3.55 -24.34 -23.81
C THR A 36 -2.13 -23.90 -23.52
N LEU A 37 -1.99 -22.70 -22.96
CA LEU A 37 -0.75 -22.18 -22.43
C LEU A 37 -0.95 -21.86 -20.96
N VAL A 38 -0.18 -22.52 -20.11
CA VAL A 38 -0.22 -22.37 -18.66
C VAL A 38 1.14 -22.00 -18.12
N ASP A 39 1.18 -21.44 -16.92
CA ASP A 39 2.41 -21.38 -16.14
C ASP A 39 2.50 -22.66 -15.30
N ASN A 40 3.66 -23.32 -15.33
CA ASN A 40 3.96 -24.47 -14.48
C ASN A 40 5.15 -24.23 -13.54
N GLY A 41 5.61 -22.98 -13.46
CA GLY A 41 6.61 -22.52 -12.51
C GLY A 41 6.15 -22.63 -11.06
N PRO A 42 7.08 -22.68 -10.09
CA PRO A 42 6.76 -22.75 -8.67
C PRO A 42 6.34 -21.40 -8.07
N ASP A 43 6.27 -20.33 -8.86
CA ASP A 43 5.96 -18.96 -8.44
C ASP A 43 4.45 -18.70 -8.25
N GLY A 44 3.60 -19.56 -8.79
CA GLY A 44 2.14 -19.45 -8.62
C GLY A 44 1.52 -18.31 -9.43
N LEU A 45 2.24 -17.76 -10.40
CA LEU A 45 1.67 -16.85 -11.39
C LEU A 45 0.80 -17.63 -12.38
N VAL A 46 0.05 -16.89 -13.18
CA VAL A 46 -0.83 -17.45 -14.21
C VAL A 46 -0.72 -16.65 -15.49
N VAL A 47 -0.82 -17.36 -16.61
CA VAL A 47 -1.01 -16.74 -17.92
C VAL A 47 -2.40 -16.11 -17.94
N THR A 48 -2.48 -14.81 -18.17
CA THR A 48 -3.77 -14.10 -18.24
C THR A 48 -4.31 -14.02 -19.65
N SER A 49 -3.44 -14.00 -20.66
CA SER A 49 -3.84 -14.01 -22.05
C SER A 49 -2.69 -14.41 -22.97
N PRO A 50 -2.92 -15.21 -24.02
CA PRO A 50 -4.07 -16.09 -24.19
C PRO A 50 -3.91 -17.36 -23.34
N VAL A 51 -5.04 -17.96 -22.94
CA VAL A 51 -5.03 -19.28 -22.27
C VAL A 51 -5.15 -20.41 -23.29
N THR A 52 -5.71 -20.15 -24.48
CA THR A 52 -5.85 -21.09 -25.60
C THR A 52 -5.06 -20.62 -26.81
N LEU A 53 -4.42 -21.54 -27.51
CA LEU A 53 -3.58 -21.30 -28.67
C LEU A 53 -4.31 -21.78 -29.94
N ASP A 54 -4.45 -20.88 -30.91
CA ASP A 54 -5.08 -21.17 -32.20
C ASP A 54 -4.02 -21.40 -33.28
N PHE A 55 -3.75 -22.67 -33.63
CA PHE A 55 -2.85 -23.05 -34.72
C PHE A 55 -3.53 -23.03 -36.09
N GLY A 56 -4.79 -22.58 -36.20
CA GLY A 56 -5.53 -22.48 -37.45
C GLY A 56 -4.94 -21.46 -38.44
N GLY A 57 -4.13 -20.51 -37.97
CA GLY A 57 -3.44 -19.53 -38.82
C GLY A 57 -2.28 -20.12 -39.63
N THR A 58 -1.37 -20.82 -38.95
CA THR A 58 -0.25 -21.56 -39.57
C THR A 58 -0.15 -22.90 -38.87
N ALA A 59 -0.37 -24.00 -39.61
CA ALA A 59 -0.25 -25.31 -39.01
C ALA A 59 1.14 -25.51 -38.38
N GLY A 60 1.19 -26.20 -37.25
CA GLY A 60 2.40 -26.52 -36.50
C GLY A 60 3.06 -25.35 -35.80
N ILE A 61 2.64 -24.10 -36.04
CA ILE A 61 3.26 -22.90 -35.49
C ILE A 61 2.21 -21.95 -34.94
N TRP A 62 2.32 -21.65 -33.64
CA TRP A 62 1.60 -20.54 -33.04
C TRP A 62 2.58 -19.42 -32.72
N GLU A 63 2.27 -18.21 -33.15
CA GLU A 63 2.98 -16.99 -32.79
C GLU A 63 1.96 -15.97 -32.27
N GLY A 64 2.24 -15.40 -31.10
CA GLY A 64 1.36 -14.42 -30.50
C GLY A 64 2.00 -13.73 -29.31
N THR A 65 1.23 -12.82 -28.72
CA THR A 65 1.64 -12.13 -27.49
C THR A 65 1.05 -12.83 -26.28
N VAL A 66 1.85 -13.03 -25.25
CA VAL A 66 1.45 -13.57 -23.95
C VAL A 66 1.55 -12.47 -22.89
N THR A 67 0.60 -12.44 -21.97
CA THR A 67 0.57 -11.53 -20.83
C THR A 67 0.48 -12.33 -19.54
N ILE A 68 1.26 -11.91 -18.55
CA ILE A 68 1.21 -12.37 -17.15
C ILE A 68 0.99 -11.12 -16.31
N SER A 69 -0.02 -11.10 -15.44
CA SER A 69 -0.39 -9.89 -14.69
C SER A 69 0.30 -9.73 -13.35
N GLY A 70 0.83 -10.82 -12.78
CA GLY A 70 1.52 -10.80 -11.50
C GLY A 70 3.04 -10.73 -11.65
N VAL A 71 3.72 -10.54 -10.52
CA VAL A 71 5.18 -10.41 -10.43
C VAL A 71 5.78 -11.59 -9.67
N ASN A 72 6.99 -11.98 -10.04
CA ASN A 72 7.70 -13.01 -9.28
C ASN A 72 8.05 -12.49 -7.89
N THR A 73 7.84 -13.33 -6.87
CA THR A 73 8.27 -13.04 -5.50
C THR A 73 9.43 -13.96 -5.12
N GLY A 74 10.50 -13.37 -4.57
CA GLY A 74 11.70 -14.12 -4.20
C GLY A 74 12.45 -14.70 -5.41
N VAL A 75 12.80 -15.99 -5.36
CA VAL A 75 13.66 -16.65 -6.36
C VAL A 75 12.90 -17.52 -7.38
N ASN A 76 11.59 -17.65 -7.22
CA ASN A 76 10.77 -18.48 -8.10
C ASN A 76 10.57 -17.79 -9.45
N GLN A 77 10.48 -18.57 -10.53
CA GLN A 77 10.44 -18.10 -11.91
C GLN A 77 9.31 -18.78 -12.67
N VAL A 78 8.73 -18.04 -13.62
CA VAL A 78 7.72 -18.53 -14.56
C VAL A 78 8.35 -19.56 -15.49
N THR A 79 7.59 -20.59 -15.82
CA THR A 79 7.88 -21.46 -16.98
C THR A 79 6.58 -21.74 -17.71
N LEU A 80 6.52 -21.33 -18.98
CA LEU A 80 5.33 -21.55 -19.79
C LEU A 80 5.31 -22.98 -20.30
N ARG A 81 4.14 -23.61 -20.19
CA ARG A 81 3.87 -24.93 -20.76
C ARG A 81 2.74 -24.85 -21.78
N ALA A 82 3.02 -25.30 -22.99
CA ALA A 82 2.00 -25.60 -23.97
C ALA A 82 1.52 -27.04 -23.78
N GLU A 83 0.21 -27.23 -23.69
CA GLU A 83 -0.42 -28.54 -23.52
C GLU A 83 -1.57 -28.70 -24.51
N ASP A 84 -1.70 -29.87 -25.11
CA ASP A 84 -2.92 -30.26 -25.82
C ASP A 84 -3.52 -31.48 -25.12
N THR A 85 -4.56 -31.24 -24.33
CA THR A 85 -5.23 -32.26 -23.51
C THR A 85 -6.57 -32.68 -24.08
N VAL A 86 -7.02 -32.03 -25.16
CA VAL A 86 -8.36 -32.22 -25.75
C VAL A 86 -8.17 -32.30 -27.26
N GLY A 87 -8.00 -33.52 -27.76
CA GLY A 87 -7.76 -33.77 -29.19
C GLY A 87 -7.62 -35.26 -29.51
N PRO A 88 -7.82 -35.68 -30.78
CA PRO A 88 -7.60 -37.08 -31.22
C PRO A 88 -6.10 -37.46 -31.25
N THR A 89 -5.23 -36.46 -31.29
CA THR A 89 -3.77 -36.56 -31.31
C THR A 89 -3.20 -35.92 -30.05
N THR A 90 -2.80 -36.72 -29.08
CA THR A 90 -2.07 -36.22 -27.91
C THR A 90 -0.69 -35.73 -28.37
N VAL A 91 -0.51 -34.41 -28.43
CA VAL A 91 0.81 -33.79 -28.62
C VAL A 91 1.49 -33.69 -27.25
N GLY A 92 2.79 -34.00 -27.20
CA GLY A 92 3.57 -33.95 -25.96
C GLY A 92 3.62 -32.53 -25.37
N LEU A 93 3.90 -32.45 -24.06
CA LEU A 93 4.07 -31.18 -23.36
C LEU A 93 5.33 -30.46 -23.87
N GLY A 94 5.26 -29.15 -24.02
CA GLY A 94 6.40 -28.30 -24.35
C GLY A 94 6.61 -27.20 -23.31
N ASP A 95 7.77 -27.19 -22.67
CA ASP A 95 8.16 -26.19 -21.67
C ASP A 95 9.08 -25.13 -22.27
N SER A 96 8.90 -23.86 -21.86
CA SER A 96 9.86 -22.79 -22.14
C SER A 96 11.10 -22.90 -21.25
N ASN A 97 12.07 -22.01 -21.45
CA ASN A 97 13.04 -21.71 -20.39
C ASN A 97 12.34 -21.00 -19.21
N ALA A 98 12.98 -21.02 -18.04
CA ALA A 98 12.57 -20.19 -16.91
C ALA A 98 12.87 -18.70 -17.17
N PHE A 99 12.01 -17.82 -16.68
CA PHE A 99 12.20 -16.36 -16.73
C PHE A 99 11.48 -15.66 -15.57
N THR A 100 11.84 -14.39 -15.34
CA THR A 100 11.16 -13.53 -14.36
C THR A 100 10.22 -12.53 -15.04
N VAL A 101 9.18 -12.17 -14.30
CA VAL A 101 8.22 -11.11 -14.56
C VAL A 101 8.37 -10.09 -13.42
N ASP A 102 8.88 -8.92 -13.76
CA ASP A 102 9.10 -7.81 -12.84
C ASP A 102 7.88 -6.88 -12.82
N SER A 103 7.76 -6.08 -11.75
CA SER A 103 6.75 -5.03 -11.65
C SER A 103 6.94 -3.93 -12.69
N GLY A 104 5.88 -3.19 -12.95
CA GLY A 104 5.98 -1.91 -13.63
C GLY A 104 6.63 -0.82 -12.77
N PRO A 105 6.80 0.39 -13.34
CA PRO A 105 7.26 1.53 -12.56
C PRO A 105 6.27 1.86 -11.44
N LEU A 106 6.76 2.52 -10.39
CA LEU A 106 5.92 3.08 -9.33
C LEU A 106 4.78 3.92 -9.93
N ASP A 107 3.57 3.68 -9.42
CA ASP A 107 2.35 4.38 -9.79
C ASP A 107 1.66 5.01 -8.57
N HIS A 108 1.59 4.29 -7.45
CA HIS A 108 0.96 4.80 -6.24
C HIS A 108 1.45 4.06 -4.98
N PHE A 109 1.03 4.55 -3.81
CA PHE A 109 1.28 3.87 -2.54
C PHE A 109 -0.05 3.38 -1.95
N VAL A 110 -0.02 2.23 -1.27
CA VAL A 110 -1.20 1.62 -0.65
C VAL A 110 -0.92 1.33 0.82
N TYR A 111 -1.80 1.78 1.70
CA TYR A 111 -1.83 1.33 3.09
C TYR A 111 -2.48 -0.05 3.16
N THR A 112 -1.66 -1.11 3.28
CA THR A 112 -2.17 -2.48 3.53
C THR A 112 -2.45 -2.72 5.01
N THR A 113 -1.86 -1.91 5.90
CA THR A 113 -2.34 -1.70 7.27
C THR A 113 -2.58 -0.22 7.50
N ASN A 114 -3.82 0.12 7.83
CA ASN A 114 -4.25 1.49 8.13
C ASN A 114 -4.12 1.81 9.63
N PRO A 115 -4.09 3.11 10.01
CA PRO A 115 -4.26 3.52 11.40
C PRO A 115 -5.52 2.93 12.03
N GLY A 116 -5.55 2.81 13.36
CA GLY A 116 -6.76 2.50 14.08
C GLY A 116 -7.82 3.58 13.87
N ALA A 117 -9.10 3.23 14.02
CA ALA A 117 -10.19 4.20 13.87
C ALA A 117 -10.09 5.38 14.85
N THR A 118 -9.46 5.14 16.01
CA THR A 118 -9.20 6.12 17.05
C THR A 118 -7.78 5.91 17.57
N GLU A 119 -7.00 6.98 17.54
CA GLU A 119 -5.65 7.07 18.10
C GLU A 119 -5.60 8.15 19.18
N THR A 120 -4.49 8.27 19.92
CA THR A 120 -4.28 9.31 20.94
C THR A 120 -3.15 10.24 20.52
N ALA A 121 -3.29 11.55 20.77
CA ALA A 121 -2.27 12.55 20.47
C ALA A 121 -0.93 12.21 21.13
N GLY A 122 0.14 12.16 20.32
CA GLY A 122 1.47 11.72 20.71
C GLY A 122 1.61 10.21 20.97
N GLY A 123 0.54 9.43 20.77
CA GLY A 123 0.56 7.98 20.76
C GLY A 123 1.17 7.43 19.46
N ALA A 124 1.75 6.23 19.54
CA ALA A 124 2.33 5.55 18.40
C ALA A 124 1.23 4.97 17.49
N ILE A 125 1.30 5.27 16.19
CA ILE A 125 0.37 4.84 15.16
C ILE A 125 1.06 3.77 14.30
N ALA A 126 0.46 2.59 14.24
CA ALA A 126 0.97 1.46 13.46
C ALA A 126 0.38 1.46 12.04
N VAL A 127 1.23 1.32 11.03
CA VAL A 127 0.83 1.25 9.61
C VAL A 127 1.75 0.30 8.83
N PHE A 128 1.30 -0.14 7.66
CA PHE A 128 2.14 -0.83 6.68
C PHE A 128 1.77 -0.30 5.30
N ILE A 129 2.78 0.10 4.53
CA ILE A 129 2.59 0.79 3.25
C ILE A 129 3.40 0.08 2.18
N GLU A 130 2.79 -0.11 1.01
CA GLU A 130 3.41 -0.74 -0.15
C GLU A 130 3.45 0.22 -1.33
N ALA A 131 4.56 0.20 -2.06
CA ALA A 131 4.75 0.84 -3.35
C ALA A 131 4.18 -0.07 -4.45
N ARG A 132 3.26 0.43 -5.25
CA ARG A 132 2.50 -0.35 -6.24
C ARG A 132 2.66 0.21 -7.65
N ASP A 133 2.64 -0.67 -8.64
CA ASP A 133 2.51 -0.29 -10.05
C ASP A 133 1.03 -0.07 -10.42
N SER A 134 0.79 0.34 -11.68
CA SER A 134 -0.57 0.61 -12.18
C SER A 134 -1.48 -0.63 -12.25
N ASN A 135 -0.92 -1.83 -12.03
CA ASN A 135 -1.62 -3.11 -12.01
C ASN A 135 -1.73 -3.68 -10.59
N ASP A 136 -1.46 -2.87 -9.57
CA ASP A 136 -1.45 -3.24 -8.15
C ASP A 136 -0.40 -4.30 -7.77
N ASN A 137 0.65 -4.49 -8.58
CA ASN A 137 1.77 -5.33 -8.18
C ASN A 137 2.72 -4.57 -7.26
N LEU A 138 3.34 -5.28 -6.31
CA LEU A 138 4.39 -4.72 -5.46
C LEU A 138 5.60 -4.33 -6.31
N VAL A 139 6.04 -3.08 -6.19
CA VAL A 139 7.27 -2.58 -6.81
C VAL A 139 8.43 -2.86 -5.86
N ASP A 140 8.84 -4.12 -5.81
CA ASP A 140 9.88 -4.61 -4.89
C ASP A 140 11.27 -3.99 -5.10
N THR A 141 11.49 -3.36 -6.25
CA THR A 141 12.71 -2.59 -6.54
C THR A 141 12.68 -1.17 -5.99
N TYR A 142 11.53 -0.68 -5.51
CA TYR A 142 11.42 0.66 -4.95
C TYR A 142 12.15 0.75 -3.60
N VAL A 143 13.18 1.59 -3.58
CA VAL A 143 13.97 1.94 -2.40
C VAL A 143 14.12 3.44 -2.40
N GLY A 144 13.56 4.10 -1.40
CA GLY A 144 13.59 5.56 -1.37
C GLY A 144 12.94 6.16 -0.15
N PRO A 145 13.34 7.39 0.20
CA PRO A 145 12.55 8.19 1.10
C PRO A 145 11.25 8.60 0.42
N ALA A 146 10.12 8.45 1.12
CA ALA A 146 8.87 9.09 0.77
C ALA A 146 8.52 10.10 1.87
N VAL A 147 7.86 11.19 1.49
CA VAL A 147 7.38 12.21 2.43
C VAL A 147 6.03 11.78 2.98
N ILE A 148 5.86 11.90 4.30
CA ILE A 148 4.57 11.76 4.96
C ILE A 148 4.03 13.13 5.39
N SER A 149 2.72 13.27 5.33
CA SER A 149 1.98 14.44 5.81
C SER A 149 0.61 13.98 6.30
N ASP A 150 0.01 14.74 7.20
CA ASP A 150 -1.38 14.55 7.61
C ASP A 150 -2.14 15.89 7.53
N THR A 151 -3.44 15.85 7.75
CA THR A 151 -4.31 17.04 7.64
C THR A 151 -4.08 18.07 8.75
N THR A 152 -3.54 17.68 9.92
CA THR A 152 -3.16 18.61 10.99
C THR A 152 -1.78 19.23 10.76
N GLY A 153 -0.93 18.56 9.97
CA GLY A 153 0.45 18.96 9.74
C GLY A 153 1.37 18.68 10.94
N THR A 154 0.94 17.85 11.88
CA THR A 154 1.72 17.48 13.07
C THR A 154 2.29 16.07 13.04
N ILE A 155 2.12 15.35 11.92
CA ILE A 155 2.70 14.02 11.77
C ILE A 155 4.23 14.02 11.82
N SER A 156 4.78 13.01 12.49
CA SER A 156 6.21 12.74 12.51
C SER A 156 6.52 11.25 12.64
N GLU A 157 7.65 10.83 12.09
CA GLU A 157 8.22 9.49 12.22
C GLU A 157 9.33 9.47 13.28
N GLY A 158 9.39 8.38 14.06
CA GLY A 158 10.42 8.11 15.06
C GLY A 158 10.22 8.76 16.43
N SER A 159 9.58 9.94 16.50
CA SER A 159 9.18 10.55 17.78
C SER A 159 8.03 11.54 17.63
N ALA A 160 7.17 11.63 18.64
CA ALA A 160 6.06 12.58 18.69
C ALA A 160 6.56 14.04 18.78
N GLY A 161 6.11 14.91 17.86
CA GLY A 161 6.37 16.35 17.89
C GLY A 161 7.82 16.78 17.59
N GLY A 162 8.72 15.84 17.32
CA GLY A 162 10.15 16.13 17.06
C GLY A 162 10.83 15.18 16.06
N GLY A 163 10.05 14.30 15.42
CA GLY A 163 10.53 13.36 14.42
C GLY A 163 10.74 13.99 13.04
N VAL A 164 10.93 13.14 12.03
CA VAL A 164 11.06 13.56 10.62
C VAL A 164 9.76 13.30 9.87
N THR A 165 9.53 13.99 8.75
CA THR A 165 8.38 13.78 7.86
C THR A 165 8.75 12.91 6.65
N SER A 166 9.77 12.05 6.79
CA SER A 166 10.23 11.14 5.75
C SER A 166 10.28 9.71 6.27
N ILE A 167 9.70 8.77 5.51
CA ILE A 167 9.78 7.33 5.76
C ILE A 167 10.64 6.67 4.69
N VAL A 168 11.26 5.53 4.99
CA VAL A 168 12.14 4.83 4.04
C VAL A 168 11.52 3.50 3.64
N PHE A 169 11.30 3.32 2.35
CA PHE A 169 10.89 2.04 1.78
C PHE A 169 12.10 1.15 1.49
N ILE A 170 11.96 -0.14 1.76
CA ILE A 170 12.92 -1.18 1.43
C ILE A 170 12.14 -2.31 0.77
N GLY A 171 12.52 -2.70 -0.45
CA GLY A 171 11.82 -3.79 -1.12
C GLY A 171 10.38 -3.42 -1.52
N GLY A 172 10.10 -2.13 -1.78
CA GLY A 172 8.73 -1.66 -2.01
C GLY A 172 7.86 -1.55 -0.76
N GLU A 173 8.39 -1.79 0.43
CA GLU A 173 7.61 -1.83 1.68
C GLU A 173 8.12 -0.82 2.72
N TYR A 174 7.19 -0.20 3.45
CA TYR A 174 7.45 0.50 4.70
C TYR A 174 6.72 -0.22 5.84
N ASP A 175 7.49 -0.88 6.70
CA ASP A 175 6.98 -1.56 7.89
C ASP A 175 7.01 -0.62 9.11
N GLY A 176 5.88 0.05 9.34
CA GLY A 176 5.61 0.85 10.53
C GLY A 176 4.74 0.13 11.56
N THR A 177 4.60 -1.20 11.48
CA THR A 177 3.64 -1.96 12.30
C THR A 177 3.99 -1.95 13.79
N GLY A 178 5.25 -1.65 14.12
CA GLY A 178 5.71 -1.41 15.49
C GLY A 178 5.24 -0.09 16.12
N GLY A 179 4.54 0.76 15.38
CA GLY A 179 4.09 2.07 15.87
C GLY A 179 5.21 3.11 15.83
N THR A 180 5.55 3.57 14.63
CA THR A 180 6.65 4.52 14.39
C THR A 180 6.18 5.91 13.98
N LEU A 181 4.90 6.06 13.65
CA LEU A 181 4.30 7.35 13.30
C LEU A 181 3.58 7.96 14.51
N TYR A 182 3.54 9.28 14.56
CA TYR A 182 2.92 10.03 15.65
C TYR A 182 2.21 11.25 15.08
N ILE A 183 1.06 11.63 15.64
CA ILE A 183 0.36 12.88 15.36
C ILE A 183 0.07 13.53 16.72
N THR A 184 0.35 14.83 16.87
CA THR A 184 0.24 15.51 18.18
C THR A 184 -1.00 16.40 18.30
N GLU A 185 -1.64 16.75 17.19
CA GLU A 185 -2.90 17.51 17.22
C GLU A 185 -4.11 16.57 17.19
N ALA A 186 -5.05 16.80 18.10
CA ALA A 186 -6.29 16.06 18.17
C ALA A 186 -7.32 16.64 17.21
N ASP A 187 -7.80 15.81 16.27
CA ASP A 187 -8.87 16.17 15.34
C ASP A 187 -9.58 14.89 14.84
N THR A 188 -10.72 15.08 14.18
CA THR A 188 -11.51 14.03 13.56
C THR A 188 -11.34 14.04 12.04
N GLY A 189 -11.40 12.87 11.41
CA GLY A 189 -11.31 12.77 9.95
C GLY A 189 -9.89 12.98 9.40
N ILE A 190 -8.87 12.79 10.23
CA ILE A 190 -7.47 12.87 9.84
C ILE A 190 -7.16 11.76 8.84
N SER A 191 -6.36 12.06 7.82
CA SER A 191 -5.75 11.07 6.93
C SER A 191 -4.25 11.31 6.81
N ILE A 192 -3.49 10.22 6.70
CA ILE A 192 -2.06 10.29 6.42
C ILE A 192 -1.87 10.11 4.93
N THR A 193 -1.12 11.01 4.31
CA THR A 193 -0.69 10.94 2.92
C THR A 193 0.80 10.64 2.87
N VAL A 194 1.18 9.63 2.09
CA VAL A 194 2.55 9.37 1.66
C VAL A 194 2.73 9.87 0.23
N SER A 195 3.87 10.45 -0.08
CA SER A 195 4.18 10.96 -1.41
C SER A 195 5.66 10.86 -1.78
N ASP A 196 5.93 10.58 -3.05
CA ASP A 196 7.25 10.74 -3.66
C ASP A 196 7.05 11.33 -5.06
N GLY A 197 7.48 12.57 -5.26
CA GLY A 197 7.22 13.32 -6.49
C GLY A 197 5.73 13.45 -6.80
N GLY A 198 5.30 12.81 -7.89
CA GLY A 198 3.89 12.80 -8.33
C GLY A 198 3.08 11.61 -7.83
N TYR A 199 3.71 10.64 -7.17
CA TYR A 199 3.08 9.41 -6.69
C TYR A 199 2.59 9.61 -5.26
N THR A 200 1.37 9.16 -4.99
CA THR A 200 0.72 9.38 -3.69
C THR A 200 -0.05 8.15 -3.22
N GLY A 201 -0.25 8.05 -1.91
CA GLY A 201 -1.19 7.14 -1.28
C GLY A 201 -1.75 7.75 -0.01
N ALA A 202 -3.00 7.43 0.33
CA ALA A 202 -3.66 7.94 1.52
C ALA A 202 -4.20 6.80 2.39
N SER A 203 -4.11 6.95 3.70
CA SER A 203 -4.75 6.06 4.66
C SER A 203 -6.27 6.24 4.65
N SER A 204 -6.98 5.32 5.31
CA SER A 204 -8.34 5.59 5.77
C SER A 204 -8.36 6.81 6.71
N THR A 205 -9.52 7.46 6.81
CA THR A 205 -9.74 8.54 7.78
C THR A 205 -9.89 7.98 9.19
N PHE A 206 -9.33 8.64 10.18
CA PHE A 206 -9.40 8.26 11.60
C PHE A 206 -9.52 9.50 12.51
N THR A 207 -9.65 9.26 13.81
CA THR A 207 -9.68 10.32 14.84
C THR A 207 -8.45 10.24 15.70
N VAL A 208 -7.84 11.37 16.01
CA VAL A 208 -6.83 11.50 17.07
C VAL A 208 -7.51 12.19 18.25
N GLN A 209 -7.58 11.50 19.39
CA GLN A 209 -8.13 12.06 20.63
C GLN A 209 -7.04 12.80 21.42
N PRO A 210 -7.41 13.80 22.25
CA PRO A 210 -6.47 14.42 23.17
C PRO A 210 -5.83 13.37 24.09
N GLY A 211 -4.56 13.62 24.42
CA GLY A 211 -3.81 12.84 25.40
C GLY A 211 -4.33 13.02 26.83
N VAL A 212 -3.60 12.46 27.78
CA VAL A 212 -3.91 12.61 29.20
C VAL A 212 -3.74 14.06 29.66
N ALA A 213 -4.53 14.46 30.67
CA ALA A 213 -4.47 15.81 31.22
C ALA A 213 -3.05 16.16 31.69
N ASN A 214 -2.57 17.35 31.31
CA ASN A 214 -1.25 17.84 31.66
C ASN A 214 -1.35 19.15 32.46
N HIS A 215 -2.16 20.10 31.99
CA HIS A 215 -2.28 21.41 32.61
C HIS A 215 -3.67 22.04 32.40
N PHE A 216 -3.94 23.13 33.12
CA PHE A 216 -5.10 23.98 32.88
C PHE A 216 -4.67 25.29 32.27
N THR A 217 -5.49 25.82 31.36
CA THR A 217 -5.30 27.15 30.77
C THR A 217 -6.53 28.01 31.01
N VAL A 218 -6.31 29.19 31.58
CA VAL A 218 -7.34 30.23 31.65
C VAL A 218 -7.35 30.97 30.32
N VAL A 219 -8.35 30.72 29.49
CA VAL A 219 -8.42 31.25 28.12
C VAL A 219 -9.23 32.53 28.00
N THR A 220 -9.96 32.90 29.03
CA THR A 220 -10.61 34.22 29.07
C THR A 220 -9.60 35.28 29.46
N SER A 221 -9.42 36.29 28.61
CA SER A 221 -8.75 37.53 29.01
C SER A 221 -9.64 38.30 29.98
N ILE A 222 -9.21 38.41 31.24
CA ILE A 222 -9.92 39.17 32.28
C ILE A 222 -9.56 40.65 32.12
N SER A 223 -10.54 41.51 31.87
CA SER A 223 -10.30 42.95 31.75
C SER A 223 -9.94 43.56 33.12
N SER A 224 -9.18 44.65 33.11
CA SER A 224 -8.83 45.38 34.33
C SER A 224 -9.29 46.84 34.22
N PRO A 225 -9.91 47.42 35.26
CA PRO A 225 -10.22 46.81 36.56
C PRO A 225 -11.51 45.98 36.55
N GLN A 226 -11.63 45.06 37.52
CA GLN A 226 -12.90 44.42 37.89
C GLN A 226 -13.49 45.12 39.13
N GLN A 227 -14.83 45.18 39.24
CA GLN A 227 -15.50 45.76 40.40
C GLN A 227 -15.68 44.72 41.51
N ALA A 228 -15.26 45.07 42.74
CA ALA A 228 -15.42 44.20 43.89
C ALA A 228 -16.90 43.84 44.14
N GLY A 229 -17.16 42.54 44.39
CA GLY A 229 -18.50 42.01 44.61
C GLY A 229 -19.33 41.78 43.34
N VAL A 230 -18.81 42.12 42.16
CA VAL A 230 -19.46 41.87 40.86
C VAL A 230 -18.85 40.62 40.22
N PRO A 231 -19.64 39.57 39.92
CA PRO A 231 -19.15 38.40 39.22
C PRO A 231 -18.68 38.73 37.80
N PHE A 232 -17.64 38.04 37.33
CA PHE A 232 -17.20 38.04 35.94
C PHE A 232 -16.96 36.60 35.46
N ASN A 233 -17.04 36.40 34.16
CA ASN A 233 -16.89 35.07 33.56
C ASN A 233 -15.41 34.71 33.40
N VAL A 234 -15.07 33.46 33.69
CA VAL A 234 -13.76 32.86 33.44
C VAL A 234 -14.00 31.53 32.76
N ARG A 235 -13.26 31.27 31.68
CA ARG A 235 -13.18 29.97 31.02
C ARG A 235 -11.82 29.36 31.30
N VAL A 236 -11.85 28.12 31.80
CA VAL A 236 -10.69 27.29 32.05
C VAL A 236 -10.84 26.03 31.20
N GLU A 237 -9.76 25.60 30.56
CA GLU A 237 -9.70 24.35 29.82
C GLU A 237 -8.65 23.44 30.43
N ALA A 238 -8.96 22.15 30.55
CA ALA A 238 -7.95 21.11 30.73
C ALA A 238 -7.31 20.81 29.37
N ARG A 239 -5.99 20.76 29.33
CA ARG A 239 -5.20 20.50 28.12
C ARG A 239 -4.20 19.38 28.34
N ASP A 240 -3.88 18.66 27.27
CA ASP A 240 -2.80 17.67 27.28
C ASP A 240 -1.43 18.36 27.08
N THR A 241 -0.37 17.57 26.99
CA THR A 241 1.00 18.09 26.78
C THR A 241 1.18 18.80 25.44
N TRP A 242 0.30 18.56 24.47
CA TRP A 242 0.33 19.11 23.11
C TRP A 242 -0.68 20.24 22.92
N ASP A 243 -1.19 20.80 24.02
CA ASP A 243 -2.21 21.84 24.05
C ASP A 243 -3.57 21.42 23.46
N ASN A 244 -3.86 20.13 23.25
CA ASN A 244 -5.20 19.70 22.85
C ASN A 244 -6.18 19.87 24.01
N VAL A 245 -7.38 20.37 23.73
CA VAL A 245 -8.45 20.49 24.74
C VAL A 245 -9.01 19.10 25.04
N LEU A 246 -9.12 18.75 26.31
CA LEU A 246 -9.70 17.48 26.77
C LEU A 246 -11.24 17.53 26.72
N ASP A 247 -11.82 17.69 25.53
CA ASP A 247 -13.26 17.80 25.31
C ASP A 247 -13.92 16.53 24.75
N SER A 248 -13.11 15.51 24.45
CA SER A 248 -13.53 14.32 23.73
C SER A 248 -12.70 13.09 24.12
N GLY A 249 -13.24 11.92 23.78
CA GLY A 249 -12.55 10.65 24.00
C GLY A 249 -12.51 10.18 25.46
N VAL A 250 -11.67 9.18 25.72
CA VAL A 250 -11.50 8.59 27.06
C VAL A 250 -10.83 9.55 28.05
N ASN A 251 -10.13 10.56 27.53
CA ASN A 251 -9.43 11.58 28.33
C ASN A 251 -10.26 12.87 28.48
N ALA A 252 -11.52 12.91 28.05
CA ALA A 252 -12.37 14.08 28.25
C ALA A 252 -12.44 14.46 29.73
N TYR A 253 -12.11 15.72 30.05
CA TYR A 253 -12.06 16.19 31.43
C TYR A 253 -13.47 16.51 31.93
N ALA A 254 -14.04 15.61 32.74
CA ALA A 254 -15.39 15.71 33.29
C ALA A 254 -15.43 15.83 34.83
N GLU A 255 -14.28 16.10 35.46
CA GLU A 255 -14.16 16.18 36.91
C GLU A 255 -14.60 17.56 37.45
N ASN A 256 -15.28 17.56 38.60
CA ASN A 256 -15.79 18.76 39.26
C ASN A 256 -14.95 19.19 40.47
N GLU A 257 -13.70 18.72 40.57
CA GLU A 257 -12.84 18.93 41.75
C GLU A 257 -11.82 20.06 41.58
N ALA A 258 -11.72 20.65 40.38
CA ALA A 258 -10.82 21.77 40.12
C ALA A 258 -11.23 23.00 40.95
N THR A 259 -10.26 23.68 41.55
CA THR A 259 -10.47 24.91 42.32
C THR A 259 -9.75 26.08 41.68
N LEU A 260 -10.36 27.27 41.76
CA LEU A 260 -9.77 28.54 41.35
C LEU A 260 -9.27 29.25 42.61
N VAL A 261 -7.97 29.55 42.65
CA VAL A 261 -7.30 30.19 43.79
C VAL A 261 -6.59 31.44 43.30
N ASP A 262 -6.68 32.52 44.06
CA ASP A 262 -5.88 33.71 43.84
C ASP A 262 -4.44 33.48 44.31
N ASN A 263 -3.48 33.73 43.41
CA ASN A 263 -2.05 33.62 43.69
C ASN A 263 -1.33 34.96 43.49
N GLY A 264 -2.07 36.06 43.30
CA GLY A 264 -1.52 37.40 43.17
C GLY A 264 -1.00 37.96 44.51
N PRO A 265 -0.09 38.94 44.48
CA PRO A 265 0.23 39.73 45.67
C PRO A 265 -0.95 40.67 45.99
N ASP A 266 -1.37 40.66 47.26
CA ASP A 266 -2.37 41.59 47.83
C ASP A 266 -1.87 43.04 47.92
#